data_AF-A0A2I8DJ27-F1
#
_entry.id   AF-A0A2I8DJ27-F1
#
_cell.length_a   1.000
_cell.length_b   1.000
_cell.length_c   1.000
_cell.angle_alpha   90.00
_cell.angle_beta   90.00
_cell.angle_gamma   90.00
#
_symmetry.space_group_name_H-M   'P 1'
#
loop_
_entity.id
_entity.type
_entity.pdbx_description
1 polymer ?
#
loop_
_entity_poly.entity_id
_entity_poly.type
_entity_poly.pdbx_seq_one_letter_code
_entity_poly.pdbx_strand_id
1 'polypeptide(L)' 'MSPTDMQAWRQHMGYSQRAAADALGVSLPTLQAMERGSAFATGRPVAIDRRTALACAAIAAKLSEWEPINSATDAKK' A
#
# COMPACT_ATOMS: atom_id res chain seq x y z
N MET A 1 11.93 -1.81 0.75
CA MET A 1 11.16 -0.98 1.70
C MET A 1 11.24 -1.65 3.05
N SER A 2 11.81 -0.97 4.03
CA SER A 2 11.92 -1.41 5.42
C SER A 2 10.67 -1.02 6.24
N PRO A 3 10.47 -1.59 7.44
CA PRO A 3 9.40 -1.14 8.35
C PRO A 3 9.48 0.37 8.64
N THR A 4 10.69 0.90 8.78
CA THR A 4 10.95 2.34 8.96
C THR A 4 10.53 3.16 7.74
N ASP A 5 10.84 2.69 6.53
CA ASP A 5 10.40 3.36 5.29
C ASP A 5 8.87 3.39 5.18
N MET A 6 8.19 2.34 5.65
CA MET A 6 6.72 2.28 5.68
C MET A 6 6.11 3.30 6.61
N GLN A 7 6.68 3.45 7.80
CA GLN A 7 6.25 4.48 8.73
C GLN A 7 6.51 5.88 8.17
N ALA A 8 7.66 6.11 7.53
CA ALA A 8 8.00 7.37 6.90
C ALA A 8 7.05 7.72 5.74
N TRP A 9 6.74 6.75 4.87
CA TRP A 9 5.74 6.89 3.81
C TRP A 9 4.37 7.29 4.39
N ARG A 10 3.90 6.61 5.44
CA ARG A 10 2.61 6.91 6.05
C ARG A 10 2.56 8.33 6.62
N GLN A 11 3.63 8.76 7.30
CA GLN A 11 3.76 10.11 7.83
C GLN A 11 3.81 11.15 6.71
N HIS A 12 4.54 10.88 5.63
CA HIS A 12 4.61 11.75 4.46
C HIS A 12 3.23 11.95 3.82
N MET A 13 2.42 10.89 3.74
CA MET A 13 1.05 10.96 3.21
C MET A 13 0.03 11.56 4.20
N GLY A 14 0.41 11.79 5.46
CA GLY A 14 -0.50 12.27 6.51
C GLY A 14 -1.56 11.24 6.93
N TYR A 15 -1.31 9.94 6.71
CA TYR A 15 -2.29 8.90 6.98
C TYR A 15 -2.26 8.40 8.43
N SER A 16 -3.44 8.13 8.99
CA SER A 16 -3.57 7.24 10.14
C SER A 16 -3.25 5.80 9.73
N GLN A 17 -2.96 4.91 10.68
CA GLN A 17 -2.74 3.48 10.36
C GLN A 17 -3.99 2.86 9.72
N ARG A 18 -5.20 3.26 10.13
CA ARG A 18 -6.44 2.79 9.49
C ARG A 18 -6.50 3.24 8.02
N ALA A 19 -6.29 4.53 7.77
CA ALA A 19 -6.35 5.10 6.43
C ALA A 19 -5.28 4.52 5.49
N ALA A 20 -4.07 4.28 6.00
CA ALA A 20 -3.01 3.65 5.22
C ALA A 20 -3.33 2.19 4.88
N ALA A 21 -3.95 1.45 5.81
CA ALA A 21 -4.39 0.08 5.56
C ALA A 21 -5.49 0.04 4.49
N ASP A 22 -6.46 0.95 4.59
CA ASP A 22 -7.55 1.07 3.62
C ASP A 22 -7.02 1.47 2.23
N ALA A 23 -6.07 2.42 2.15
CA ALA A 23 -5.44 2.83 0.89
C ALA A 23 -4.64 1.71 0.22
N LEU A 24 -4.02 0.82 1.00
CA LEU A 24 -3.30 -0.36 0.49
C LEU A 24 -4.20 -1.57 0.25
N GLY A 25 -5.47 -1.52 0.66
CA GLY A 25 -6.39 -2.66 0.58
C GLY A 25 -6.02 -3.83 1.52
N VAL A 26 -5.34 -3.55 2.63
CA VAL A 26 -4.96 -4.56 3.63
C VAL A 26 -5.70 -4.35 4.95
N SER A 27 -5.71 -5.37 5.82
CA SER A 27 -6.25 -5.20 7.17
C SER A 27 -5.32 -4.36 8.05
N LEU A 28 -5.89 -3.65 9.04
CA LEU A 28 -5.13 -2.85 10.00
C LEU A 28 -4.03 -3.67 10.73
N PRO A 29 -4.29 -4.90 11.23
CA PRO A 29 -3.24 -5.69 11.86
C PRO A 29 -2.10 -6.03 10.91
N THR A 30 -2.39 -6.26 9.62
CA THR A 30 -1.37 -6.51 8.60
C THR A 30 -0.49 -5.29 8.40
N LEU A 31 -1.07 -4.09 8.29
CA LEU A 31 -0.29 -2.84 8.23
C LEU A 31 0.60 -2.65 9.47
N GLN A 32 0.03 -2.84 10.66
CA GLN A 32 0.77 -2.68 11.91
C GLN A 32 1.89 -3.72 12.07
N ALA A 33 1.71 -4.94 11.56
CA ALA A 33 2.75 -5.96 11.55
C ALA A 33 3.90 -5.59 10.60
N MET A 34 3.58 -5.00 9.44
CA MET A 34 4.58 -4.49 8.49
C MET A 34 5.37 -3.29 9.05
N GLU A 35 4.71 -2.33 9.71
CA GLU A 35 5.40 -1.19 10.37
C GLU A 35 6.29 -1.65 11.53
N ARG A 36 5.90 -2.73 12.22
CA ARG A 36 6.69 -3.34 13.30
C ARG A 36 7.83 -4.21 12.79
N GLY A 37 7.69 -4.76 11.58
CA GLY A 37 8.60 -5.78 11.05
C GLY A 37 8.40 -7.17 11.67
N SER A 38 7.32 -7.41 12.43
CA SER A 38 7.03 -8.72 13.03
C SER A 38 5.53 -8.99 13.19
N ALA A 39 5.15 -10.26 13.05
CA ALA A 39 3.77 -10.73 13.14
C ALA A 39 3.32 -10.78 14.60
N PHE A 40 2.13 -10.28 14.89
CA PHE A 40 1.57 -10.25 16.25
C PHE A 40 1.41 -11.63 16.89
N ALA A 41 0.95 -12.62 16.14
CA ALA A 41 0.60 -13.94 16.68
C ALA A 41 1.81 -14.86 16.91
N THR A 42 2.88 -14.69 16.13
CA THR A 42 4.00 -15.64 16.09
C THR A 42 5.36 -15.01 16.37
N GLY A 43 5.44 -13.67 16.43
CA GLY A 43 6.70 -12.94 16.56
C GLY A 43 7.63 -13.06 15.34
N ARG A 44 7.21 -13.76 14.28
CA ARG A 44 8.04 -13.99 13.10
C ARG A 44 8.29 -12.67 12.36
N PRO A 45 9.47 -12.48 11.75
CA PRO A 45 9.75 -11.32 10.92
C PRO A 45 8.71 -11.20 9.80
N VAL A 46 8.16 -10.00 9.63
CA VAL A 46 7.28 -9.65 8.51
C VAL A 46 8.08 -8.79 7.55
N ALA A 47 8.45 -9.37 6.42
CA ALA A 47 9.05 -8.64 5.33
C ALA A 47 7.95 -8.00 4.48
N ILE A 48 8.13 -6.72 4.14
CA ILE A 48 7.29 -6.04 3.16
C ILE A 48 7.65 -6.60 1.79
N ASP A 49 6.69 -7.24 1.12
CA ASP A 49 6.92 -7.81 -0.19
C ASP A 49 6.99 -6.72 -1.27
N ARG A 50 7.57 -7.09 -2.42
CA ARG A 50 7.79 -6.15 -3.52
C ARG A 50 6.49 -5.51 -4.00
N ARG A 51 5.35 -6.23 -3.95
CA ARG A 51 4.04 -5.70 -4.37
C ARG A 51 3.58 -4.57 -3.47
N THR A 52 3.64 -4.75 -2.15
CA THR A 52 3.30 -3.67 -1.21
C THR A 52 4.25 -2.48 -1.35
N ALA A 53 5.54 -2.72 -1.51
CA ALA A 53 6.51 -1.64 -1.73
C ALA A 53 6.20 -0.81 -2.98
N LEU A 54 5.83 -1.47 -4.09
CA LEU A 54 5.41 -0.78 -5.31
C LEU A 54 4.07 -0.06 -5.15
N ALA A 55 3.11 -0.65 -4.43
CA ALA A 55 1.83 -0.01 -4.14
C ALA A 55 2.01 1.29 -3.32
N CYS A 56 2.88 1.29 -2.30
CA CYS A 56 3.20 2.52 -1.55
C CYS A 56 3.78 3.61 -2.46
N ALA A 57 4.68 3.24 -3.37
CA ALA A 57 5.25 4.18 -4.35
C ALA A 57 4.17 4.72 -5.32
N ALA A 58 3.29 3.86 -5.81
CA ALA A 58 2.18 4.26 -6.69
C ALA A 58 1.23 5.24 -5.99
N ILE A 59 0.83 4.95 -4.75
CA ILE A 59 -0.04 5.83 -3.96
C ILE A 59 0.63 7.19 -3.70
N ALA A 60 1.93 7.20 -3.36
CA ALA A 60 2.67 8.45 -3.18
C ALA A 60 2.75 9.28 -4.46
N ALA A 61 2.83 8.61 -5.62
CA ALA A 61 2.78 9.23 -6.95
C ALA A 61 1.35 9.55 -7.42
N LYS A 62 0.31 9.30 -6.61
CA LYS A 62 -1.11 9.45 -6.96
C LYS A 62 -1.53 8.65 -8.20
N LEU A 63 -0.92 7.48 -8.39
CA LEU A 63 -1.28 6.54 -9.45
C LEU A 63 -2.46 5.66 -8.99
N SER A 64 -3.37 5.38 -9.91
CA SER A 64 -4.49 4.44 -9.72
C SER A 64 -4.13 3.04 -10.24
N GLU A 65 -5.07 2.12 -10.11
CA GLU A 65 -4.98 0.80 -10.73
C GLU A 65 -4.83 0.89 -12.26
N TRP A 66 -4.27 -0.15 -12.86
CA TRP A 66 -4.12 -0.21 -14.30
C TRP A 66 -5.49 -0.23 -14.96
N GLU A 67 -5.79 0.82 -15.71
CA GLU A 67 -6.94 0.87 -16.60
C GLU A 67 -6.47 0.54 -18.03
N PRO A 68 -6.96 -0.55 -18.64
CA PRO A 68 -6.68 -0.80 -20.05
C PRO A 68 -7.28 0.35 -20.87
N ILE A 69 -6.47 0.95 -21.74
CA ILE A 69 -6.98 1.91 -22.72
C ILE A 69 -7.93 1.13 -23.64
N ASN A 70 -9.23 1.25 -23.40
CA ASN A 70 -10.26 0.75 -24.32
C ASN A 70 -10.17 1.60 -25.60
N SER A 71 -9.26 1.23 -26.48
CA SER A 71 -9.13 1.77 -27.83
C SER A 71 -10.22 1.17 -28.72
N ALA A 72 -11.49 1.37 -28.35
CA ALA A 72 -12.69 1.21 -29.18
C ALA A 72 -13.91 1.26 -28.27
N THR A 73 -14.57 2.42 -28.14
CA THR A 73 -16.02 2.62 -28.38
C THR A 73 -16.35 4.06 -28.00
N ASP A 74 -15.86 5.00 -28.79
CA ASP A 74 -16.51 6.31 -28.97
C ASP A 74 -16.89 6.43 -30.45
N ALA A 75 -17.73 5.47 -30.87
CA ALA A 75 -18.39 5.46 -32.14
C ALA A 75 -19.85 5.05 -31.89
N LYS A 76 -20.62 5.96 -31.27
CA LYS A 76 -22.05 6.15 -31.53
C LYS A 76 -22.54 7.41 -30.81
N LYS A 77 -22.49 8.49 -31.60
CA LYS A 77 -23.41 9.62 -31.55
C LYS A 77 -24.84 9.16 -31.83
#